data_AF-A0A930NLY4-F1
#
_entry.id   AF-A0A930NLY4-F1
#
_cell.length_a   1.000
_cell.length_b   1.000
_cell.length_c   1.000
_cell.angle_alpha   90.00
_cell.angle_beta   90.00
_cell.angle_gamma   90.00
#
_symmetry.space_group_name_H-M   'P 1'
#
loop_
_entity.id
_entity.type
_entity.pdbx_description
1 polymer ?
#
loop_
_entity_poly.entity_id
_entity_poly.type
_entity_poly.pdbx_seq_one_letter_code
_entity_poly.pdbx_strand_id
1 'polypeptide(L)'
;METLRDLWNKTCMSANIPAISMDTCARILAVVYVHGNNESFVYNKSFLSDLQYVKERFRLQGGEIPDADFCELVKKYVAKLESYIEDHKSDNCDNSAIFKSHIPNWAVELFYDRYKIKLIN
;
A
#
# COMPACT_ATOMS: atom_id res chain seq x y z
N MET A 1 19.42 -3.53 -9.72
CA MET A 1 20.25 -3.94 -8.56
C MET A 1 19.32 -4.60 -7.57
N GLU A 2 19.44 -5.92 -7.42
CA GLU A 2 18.61 -6.74 -6.53
C GLU A 2 18.79 -6.29 -5.08
N THR A 3 17.70 -6.12 -4.34
CA THR A 3 17.75 -5.73 -2.92
C THR A 3 17.60 -6.96 -2.03
N LEU A 4 18.01 -6.87 -0.76
CA LEU A 4 17.73 -7.94 0.22
C LEU A 4 16.23 -8.23 0.34
N ARG A 5 15.38 -7.20 0.20
CA ARG A 5 13.93 -7.36 0.21
C ARG A 5 13.45 -8.17 -1.00
N ASP A 6 13.99 -7.86 -2.17
CA ASP A 6 13.70 -8.57 -3.41
C ASP A 6 14.04 -10.07 -3.32
N LEU A 7 15.26 -10.37 -2.84
CA LEU A 7 15.74 -11.74 -2.66
C LEU A 7 14.89 -12.51 -1.64
N TRP A 8 14.53 -11.86 -0.53
CA TRP A 8 13.64 -12.44 0.47
C TRP A 8 12.27 -12.78 -0.11
N ASN A 9 11.65 -11.82 -0.80
CA ASN A 9 10.34 -11.99 -1.42
C ASN A 9 10.35 -13.14 -2.45
N LYS A 10 11.36 -13.20 -3.32
CA LYS A 10 11.54 -14.28 -4.29
C LYS A 10 11.72 -15.64 -3.64
N THR A 11 12.50 -15.71 -2.55
CA THR A 11 12.74 -16.95 -1.81
C THR A 11 11.47 -17.46 -1.13
N CYS A 12 10.70 -16.55 -0.51
CA CYS A 12 9.40 -16.88 0.05
C CYS A 12 8.40 -17.32 -1.03
N MET A 13 8.37 -16.63 -2.18
CA MET A 13 7.54 -17.01 -3.33
C MET A 13 7.85 -18.43 -3.82
N SER A 14 9.13 -18.76 -4.01
CA SER A 14 9.54 -20.09 -4.50
C SER A 14 9.23 -21.21 -3.51
N ALA A 15 9.28 -20.90 -2.20
CA ALA A 15 8.89 -21.82 -1.13
C ALA A 15 7.37 -21.84 -0.85
N ASN A 16 6.57 -21.04 -1.56
CA ASN A 16 5.15 -20.80 -1.30
C ASN A 16 4.83 -20.37 0.16
N ILE A 17 5.75 -19.62 0.77
CA ILE A 17 5.60 -19.03 2.10
C ILE A 17 5.19 -17.56 1.93
N PRO A 18 4.19 -17.04 2.68
CA PRO A 18 3.86 -15.63 2.63
C PRO A 18 4.98 -14.78 3.26
N ALA A 19 5.74 -14.03 2.45
CA ALA A 19 6.69 -13.03 2.94
C ALA A 19 6.00 -11.87 3.65
N ILE A 20 4.77 -11.59 3.21
CA ILE A 20 3.92 -10.50 3.64
C ILE A 20 2.52 -11.07 3.78
N SER A 21 1.81 -10.73 4.86
CA SER A 21 0.43 -11.18 5.03
C SER A 21 -0.46 -10.63 3.91
N MET A 22 -1.48 -11.39 3.51
CA MET A 22 -2.47 -10.95 2.52
C MET A 22 -3.14 -9.63 2.93
N ASP A 23 -3.43 -9.45 4.23
CA ASP A 23 -3.99 -8.23 4.78
C ASP A 23 -3.08 -7.01 4.55
N THR A 24 -1.79 -7.18 4.86
CA THR A 24 -0.79 -6.12 4.64
C THR A 24 -0.63 -5.82 3.15
N CYS A 25 -0.60 -6.83 2.29
CA CYS A 25 -0.54 -6.66 0.84
C CYS A 25 -1.74 -5.86 0.31
N ALA A 26 -2.95 -6.15 0.77
CA ALA A 26 -4.17 -5.47 0.35
C ALA A 26 -4.15 -4.00 0.80
N ARG A 27 -3.71 -3.73 2.04
CA ARG A 27 -3.53 -2.35 2.55
C ARG A 27 -2.52 -1.56 1.74
N ILE A 28 -1.37 -2.15 1.40
CA ILE A 28 -0.34 -1.48 0.58
C ILE A 28 -0.94 -1.09 -0.77
N LEU A 29 -1.61 -2.02 -1.44
CA LEU A 29 -2.17 -1.76 -2.77
C LEU A 29 -3.30 -0.72 -2.72
N ALA A 30 -4.16 -0.77 -1.69
CA ALA A 30 -5.22 0.22 -1.50
C ALA A 30 -4.66 1.64 -1.28
N VAL A 31 -3.62 1.80 -0.48
CA VAL A 31 -2.96 3.11 -0.29
C VAL A 31 -2.33 3.60 -1.58
N VAL A 32 -1.70 2.72 -2.37
CA VAL A 32 -1.14 3.09 -3.68
C VAL A 32 -2.24 3.51 -4.65
N TYR A 33 -3.39 2.86 -4.61
CA TYR A 33 -4.53 3.22 -5.46
C TYR A 33 -5.10 4.60 -5.13
N VAL A 34 -5.33 4.88 -3.83
CA VAL A 34 -5.98 6.13 -3.40
C VAL A 34 -5.00 7.31 -3.28
N HIS A 35 -3.77 7.06 -2.85
CA HIS A 35 -2.76 8.08 -2.54
C HIS A 35 -1.48 7.95 -3.39
N GLY A 36 -1.56 7.30 -4.55
CA GLY A 36 -0.41 6.98 -5.41
C GLY A 36 0.42 8.17 -5.90
N ASN A 37 -0.09 9.41 -5.76
CA ASN A 37 0.59 10.64 -6.18
C ASN A 37 1.70 11.08 -5.21
N ASN A 38 2.64 10.17 -4.89
CA ASN A 38 3.78 10.42 -4.01
C ASN A 38 5.07 9.94 -4.67
N GLU A 39 6.00 10.86 -4.96
CA GLU A 39 7.28 10.56 -5.62
C GLU A 39 8.11 9.50 -4.87
N SER A 40 7.96 9.39 -3.56
CA SER A 40 8.67 8.40 -2.74
C SER A 40 8.38 6.96 -3.18
N PHE A 41 7.20 6.70 -3.76
CA PHE A 41 6.84 5.38 -4.30
C PHE A 41 7.65 4.99 -5.54
N VAL A 42 8.19 5.96 -6.27
CA VAL A 42 8.97 5.70 -7.49
C VAL A 42 10.40 5.32 -7.16
N TYR A 43 10.98 5.90 -6.10
CA TYR A 43 12.42 5.73 -5.80
C TYR A 43 12.70 4.72 -4.69
N ASN A 44 11.71 4.38 -3.87
CA ASN A 44 11.91 3.45 -2.75
C ASN A 44 11.98 1.99 -3.24
N LYS A 45 13.21 1.46 -3.37
CA LYS A 45 13.44 0.10 -3.87
C LYS A 45 12.76 -0.99 -3.04
N SER A 46 12.68 -0.84 -1.72
CA SER A 46 12.01 -1.83 -0.85
C SER A 46 10.51 -1.89 -1.13
N PHE A 47 9.88 -0.72 -1.27
CA PHE A 47 8.48 -0.63 -1.67
C PHE A 47 8.25 -1.22 -3.06
N LEU A 48 9.11 -0.91 -4.03
CA LEU A 48 9.00 -1.49 -5.37
C LEU A 48 9.11 -3.02 -5.38
N SER A 49 10.04 -3.58 -4.60
CA SER A 49 10.18 -5.04 -4.44
C SER A 49 8.94 -5.68 -3.80
N ASP A 50 8.33 -5.02 -2.81
CA ASP A 50 7.11 -5.51 -2.19
C ASP A 50 5.89 -5.35 -3.11
N LEU A 51 5.82 -4.26 -3.89
CA LEU A 51 4.77 -4.07 -4.88
C LEU A 51 4.85 -5.11 -6.00
N GLN A 52 6.05 -5.46 -6.44
CA GLN A 52 6.26 -6.52 -7.42
C GLN A 52 5.86 -7.88 -6.85
N TYR A 53 6.25 -8.19 -5.60
CA TYR A 53 5.79 -9.39 -4.90
C TYR A 53 4.27 -9.48 -4.83
N VAL A 54 3.57 -8.40 -4.47
CA VAL A 54 2.10 -8.37 -4.41
C VAL A 54 1.50 -8.67 -5.78
N LYS A 55 2.03 -8.06 -6.85
CA LYS A 55 1.53 -8.27 -8.21
C LYS A 55 1.66 -9.73 -8.66
N GLU A 56 2.80 -10.36 -8.36
CA GLU A 56 3.04 -11.76 -8.71
C GLU A 56 2.22 -12.71 -7.84
N ARG A 57 2.20 -12.51 -6.51
CA ARG A 57 1.53 -13.42 -5.56
C ARG A 57 0.03 -13.55 -5.79
N PHE A 58 -0.61 -12.46 -6.22
CA PHE A 58 -2.05 -12.36 -6.40
C PHE A 58 -2.47 -12.23 -7.87
N ARG A 59 -1.57 -12.53 -8.82
CA ARG A 59 -1.88 -12.63 -10.26
C ARG A 59 -2.45 -11.34 -10.84
N LEU A 60 -1.84 -10.22 -10.48
CA LEU A 60 -2.23 -8.88 -10.93
C LEU A 60 -1.45 -8.43 -12.17
N GLN A 61 -0.54 -9.26 -12.69
CA GLN A 61 0.14 -9.02 -13.96
C GLN A 61 -0.67 -9.63 -15.11
N GLY A 62 -0.83 -8.85 -16.18
CA GLY A 62 -1.83 -9.06 -17.24
C GLY A 62 -1.84 -10.46 -17.87
N GLY A 63 -3.04 -10.99 -18.09
CA GLY A 63 -3.31 -12.29 -18.72
C GLY A 63 -3.83 -13.35 -17.75
N GLU A 64 -3.66 -13.14 -16.44
CA GLU A 64 -4.13 -14.06 -15.40
C GLU A 64 -5.46 -13.61 -14.78
N ILE A 65 -6.13 -14.53 -14.07
CA ILE A 65 -7.30 -14.21 -13.25
C ILE A 65 -6.80 -13.80 -11.85
N PRO A 66 -7.05 -12.54 -11.41
CA PRO A 66 -6.70 -12.09 -10.08
C PRO A 66 -7.34 -12.93 -8.99
N ASP A 67 -6.66 -13.05 -7.86
CA ASP A 67 -7.20 -13.71 -6.67
C ASP A 67 -8.42 -12.96 -6.14
N ALA A 68 -9.58 -13.63 -6.12
CA ALA A 68 -10.87 -13.00 -5.79
C ALA A 68 -10.94 -12.52 -4.34
N ASP A 69 -10.43 -13.32 -3.39
CA ASP A 69 -10.43 -12.98 -1.97
C ASP A 69 -9.53 -11.78 -1.70
N PHE A 70 -8.37 -11.73 -2.36
CA PHE A 70 -7.48 -10.58 -2.33
C PHE A 70 -8.14 -9.33 -2.91
N CYS A 71 -8.81 -9.44 -4.06
CA CYS A 71 -9.51 -8.32 -4.68
C CYS A 71 -10.61 -7.75 -3.77
N GLU A 72 -11.40 -8.60 -3.11
CA GLU A 72 -12.41 -8.14 -2.15
C GLU A 72 -11.78 -7.42 -0.95
N LEU A 73 -10.63 -7.92 -0.47
CA LEU A 73 -9.91 -7.27 0.62
C LEU A 73 -9.34 -5.90 0.21
N VAL A 74 -8.81 -5.78 -1.01
CA VAL A 74 -8.35 -4.49 -1.56
C VAL A 74 -9.50 -3.51 -1.67
N LYS A 75 -10.64 -3.91 -2.25
CA LYS A 75 -11.85 -3.05 -2.36
C LYS A 75 -12.30 -2.56 -0.99
N LYS A 76 -12.31 -3.43 0.02
CA LYS A 76 -12.66 -3.07 1.40
C LYS A 76 -11.74 -1.98 1.95
N TYR A 77 -10.43 -2.05 1.70
CA TYR A 77 -9.51 -1.02 2.18
C TYR A 77 -9.57 0.27 1.37
N VAL A 78 -9.83 0.20 0.06
CA VAL A 78 -10.09 1.38 -0.78
C VAL A 78 -11.32 2.12 -0.28
N ALA A 79 -12.44 1.43 -0.09
CA ALA A 79 -13.67 2.04 0.42
C ALA A 79 -13.48 2.69 1.80
N LYS A 80 -12.66 2.09 2.67
CA LYS A 80 -12.30 2.69 3.97
C LYS A 80 -11.50 3.98 3.84
N LEU A 81 -10.55 4.03 2.90
CA LEU A 81 -9.74 5.23 2.64
C LEU A 81 -10.60 6.33 2.02
N GLU A 82 -11.45 6.00 1.06
CA GLU A 82 -12.37 6.94 0.42
C GLU A 82 -13.38 7.51 1.43
N SER A 83 -14.02 6.66 2.25
CA SER A 83 -14.92 7.11 3.33
C SER A 83 -14.19 8.02 4.32
N TYR A 84 -12.94 7.71 4.68
CA TYR A 84 -12.16 8.59 5.56
C TYR A 84 -11.91 9.96 4.91
N ILE A 85 -11.60 10.00 3.61
CA ILE A 85 -11.44 11.27 2.87
C ILE A 85 -12.76 12.05 2.87
N GLU A 86 -13.89 11.40 2.62
CA GLU A 86 -15.21 12.03 2.61
C GLU A 86 -15.59 12.61 3.97
N ASP A 87 -15.42 11.83 5.05
CA ASP A 87 -15.72 12.25 6.43
C ASP A 87 -14.90 13.49 6.82
N HIS A 88 -13.64 13.55 6.38
CA HIS A 88 -12.72 14.65 6.70
C HIS A 88 -12.65 15.71 5.58
N LYS A 89 -13.55 15.66 4.58
CA LYS A 89 -13.61 16.64 3.48
C LYS A 89 -14.15 17.99 3.96
N SER A 90 -15.00 17.97 4.98
CA SER A 90 -15.66 19.16 5.55
C SER A 90 -14.95 19.76 6.77
N ASP A 91 -13.85 19.13 7.21
CA ASP A 91 -12.92 19.65 8.23
C ASP A 91 -12.15 20.86 7.67
N ASN A 92 -12.88 21.92 7.33
CA ASN A 92 -12.33 23.19 6.90
C ASN A 92 -11.61 23.85 8.08
N CYS A 93 -10.29 23.95 7.96
CA CYS A 93 -9.43 25.03 8.45
C CYS A 93 -9.79 25.70 9.78
N ASP A 94 -9.57 25.01 10.90
CA ASP A 94 -9.00 25.73 12.04
C ASP A 94 -7.49 25.85 11.78
N ASN A 95 -7.01 27.09 11.65
CA ASN A 95 -5.63 27.49 11.34
C ASN A 95 -4.55 27.01 12.33
N SER A 96 -4.82 25.98 13.14
CA SER A 96 -3.95 25.43 14.17
C SER A 96 -3.12 24.23 13.70
N ALA A 97 -3.46 23.59 12.58
CA ALA A 97 -2.69 22.47 12.01
C ALA A 97 -2.43 22.70 10.51
N ILE A 98 -1.16 23.00 10.17
CA ILE A 98 -0.70 23.31 8.80
C ILE A 98 -0.84 22.09 7.86
N PHE A 99 -0.99 20.87 8.40
CA PHE A 99 -1.18 19.64 7.63
C PHE A 99 -2.14 18.70 8.37
N LYS A 100 -3.46 18.79 8.14
CA LYS A 100 -4.37 17.71 8.53
C LYS A 100 -4.34 16.65 7.43
N SER A 101 -3.74 15.50 7.76
CA SER A 101 -3.63 14.37 6.85
C SER A 101 -5.04 13.81 6.56
N HIS A 102 -5.50 13.92 5.30
CA HIS A 102 -6.67 13.17 4.79
C HIS A 102 -6.40 11.66 4.64
N ILE A 103 -5.39 11.16 5.36
CA ILE A 103 -4.90 9.79 5.32
C ILE A 103 -4.96 9.27 6.76
N PRO A 104 -5.63 8.14 7.00
CA PRO A 104 -5.77 7.59 8.34
C PRO A 104 -4.42 7.14 8.92
N ASN A 105 -4.26 7.25 10.24
CA ASN A 105 -3.01 6.95 10.94
C ASN A 105 -2.44 5.57 10.62
N TRP A 106 -3.29 4.54 10.49
CA TRP A 106 -2.82 3.19 10.17
C TRP A 106 -2.08 3.12 8.83
N ALA A 107 -2.44 3.94 7.85
CA ALA A 107 -1.78 3.96 6.55
C ALA A 107 -0.44 4.70 6.64
N VAL A 108 -0.41 5.80 7.39
CA VAL A 108 0.82 6.57 7.68
C VAL A 108 1.84 5.69 8.41
N GLU A 109 1.43 5.01 9.48
CA GLU A 109 2.26 4.09 10.27
C GLU A 109 2.77 2.93 9.40
N LEU A 110 1.89 2.28 8.63
CA LEU A 110 2.26 1.17 7.75
C LEU A 110 3.40 1.57 6.79
N PHE A 111 3.29 2.71 6.13
CA PHE A 111 4.29 3.15 5.15
C PHE A 111 5.56 3.68 5.79
N TYR A 112 5.44 4.37 6.93
CA TYR A 112 6.60 4.86 7.66
C TYR A 112 7.40 3.70 8.28
N ASP A 113 6.75 2.72 8.87
CA ASP A 113 7.43 1.60 9.51
C ASP A 113 8.12 0.70 8.48
N ARG A 114 7.42 0.41 7.38
CA ARG A 114 7.88 -0.56 6.39
C ARG A 114 8.87 0.01 5.40
N TYR A 115 8.70 1.28 5.01
CA TYR A 115 9.45 1.90 3.93
C TYR A 115 10.12 3.22 4.30
N LYS A 116 9.83 3.77 5.49
CA LYS A 116 10.22 5.13 5.89
C LYS A 116 9.68 6.20 4.93
N ILE A 117 8.56 5.91 4.27
CA ILE A 117 7.86 6.84 3.38
C ILE A 117 6.88 7.66 4.22
N LYS A 118 6.96 8.98 4.09
CA LYS A 118 5.96 9.88 4.66
C LYS A 118 4.81 10.04 3.66
N LEU A 119 3.63 9.60 4.06
CA LEU A 119 2.39 9.92 3.35
C LEU A 119 2.00 11.33 3.77
N ILE A 120 2.29 12.29 2.91
CA ILE A 120 1.90 13.70 3.11
C ILE A 120 0.99 14.01 1.92
N ASN A 121 -0.22 14.45 2.23
CA ASN A 121 -1.13 15.12 1.29
C ASN A 121 -1.42 16.49 1.88
#